data_AF-A0AAF0T194-F1
#
_entry.id   AF-A0AAF0T194-F1
#
_cell.length_a   1.000
_cell.length_b   1.000
_cell.length_c   1.000
_cell.angle_alpha   90.00
_cell.angle_beta   90.00
_cell.angle_gamma   90.00
#
_symmetry.space_group_name_H-M   'P 1'
#
loop_
_entity.id
_entity.type
_entity.pdbx_description
1 polymer ?
#
loop_
_entity_poly.entity_id
_entity_poly.type
_entity_poly.pdbx_seq_one_letter_code
_entity_poly.pdbx_strand_id
1 'polypeptide(L)'
;MPFTIDILDDGRVLEWEATADGAVTTERQDYTPRFYVAARDPDAGLDLTTLQSVYDQHPDVVATEMVTRRPGFRRDEEAVLAVDVAHIDRVTPLARQARQLSDYPVGDLACFNVDFSREFRYCLETGVNPTPASELSTLRLSVPVTETSNDVYGKLTVAGDTVTGSPTDILTAVQGALDAHDPDVLVCSTSEIVPTLYEMATADGVDDFSLSRWPDIDFQQLASRSTYSSYGRVGHSPARYNVPGRAIIFPPRRPHCSQQKRSAFA
;
A
#
# COMPACT_ATOMS: atom_id res chain seq x y z
N MET A 1 -7.80 -15.77 7.63
CA MET A 1 -6.56 -14.96 7.66
C MET A 1 -6.54 -14.07 6.44
N PRO A 2 -6.39 -12.75 6.58
CA PRO A 2 -6.38 -11.86 5.43
C PRO A 2 -5.10 -12.03 4.61
N PHE A 3 -5.23 -12.13 3.29
CA PHE A 3 -4.11 -12.12 2.36
C PHE A 3 -3.76 -10.70 1.88
N THR A 4 -4.74 -9.79 1.93
CA THR A 4 -4.55 -8.36 1.71
C THR A 4 -5.44 -7.57 2.65
N ILE A 5 -4.99 -6.36 3.00
CA ILE A 5 -5.71 -5.38 3.81
C ILE A 5 -5.73 -4.08 3.02
N ASP A 6 -6.91 -3.56 2.73
CA ASP A 6 -7.06 -2.27 2.08
C ASP A 6 -7.42 -1.20 3.10
N ILE A 7 -6.70 -0.09 3.09
CA ILE A 7 -7.06 1.11 3.85
C ILE A 7 -7.44 2.17 2.82
N LEU A 8 -8.76 2.35 2.68
CA LEU A 8 -9.38 3.25 1.70
C LEU A 8 -9.16 4.71 2.10
N ASP A 9 -9.27 5.64 1.15
CA ASP A 9 -9.02 7.07 1.38
C ASP A 9 -10.05 7.74 2.31
N ASP A 10 -11.21 7.10 2.49
CA ASP A 10 -12.23 7.50 3.46
C ASP A 10 -12.00 6.90 4.86
N GLY A 11 -10.92 6.13 5.05
CA GLY A 11 -10.54 5.52 6.31
C GLY A 11 -11.09 4.13 6.57
N ARG A 12 -11.99 3.62 5.71
CA ARG A 12 -12.47 2.24 5.85
C ARG A 12 -11.32 1.26 5.69
N VAL A 13 -11.33 0.22 6.52
CA VAL A 13 -10.35 -0.86 6.46
C VAL A 13 -11.05 -2.15 6.07
N LEU A 14 -10.57 -2.78 5.00
CA LEU A 14 -11.11 -4.02 4.47
C LEU A 14 -10.09 -5.14 4.64
N GLU A 15 -10.49 -6.22 5.28
CA GLU A 15 -9.72 -7.46 5.34
C GLU A 15 -10.26 -8.46 4.32
N TRP A 16 -9.37 -8.98 3.47
CA TRP A 16 -9.75 -9.94 2.44
C TRP A 16 -9.16 -11.30 2.73
N GLU A 17 -10.02 -12.30 2.89
CA GLU A 17 -9.63 -13.69 3.12
C GLU A 17 -9.89 -14.51 1.87
N ALA A 18 -8.91 -15.32 1.47
CA ALA A 18 -9.08 -16.26 0.37
C ALA A 18 -9.86 -17.49 0.86
N THR A 19 -10.89 -17.89 0.11
CA THR A 19 -11.68 -19.10 0.37
C THR A 19 -11.75 -19.96 -0.87
N ALA A 20 -12.30 -21.17 -0.76
CA ALA A 20 -12.48 -22.06 -1.91
C ALA A 20 -13.45 -21.49 -2.97
N ASP A 21 -14.36 -20.60 -2.57
CA ASP A 21 -15.40 -20.02 -3.42
C ASP A 21 -15.05 -18.59 -3.89
N GLY A 22 -13.81 -18.15 -3.67
CA GLY A 22 -13.35 -16.77 -3.95
C GLY A 22 -13.04 -16.00 -2.68
N ALA A 23 -12.64 -14.72 -2.82
CA ALA A 23 -12.29 -13.92 -1.66
C ALA A 23 -13.52 -13.36 -0.95
N VAL A 24 -13.46 -13.35 0.38
CA VAL A 24 -14.48 -12.76 1.25
C VAL A 24 -13.89 -11.54 1.94
N THR A 25 -14.67 -10.46 2.01
CA THR A 25 -14.29 -9.20 2.64
C THR A 25 -14.94 -9.02 4.01
N THR A 26 -14.20 -8.45 4.95
CA THR A 26 -14.69 -7.99 6.25
C THR A 26 -14.28 -6.55 6.45
N GLU A 27 -15.24 -5.65 6.60
CA GLU A 27 -14.99 -4.26 6.95
C GLU A 27 -14.73 -4.11 8.46
N ARG A 28 -13.68 -3.39 8.81
CA ARG A 28 -13.25 -3.12 10.19
C ARG A 28 -13.55 -1.67 10.54
N GLN A 29 -14.40 -1.49 11.54
CA GLN A 29 -14.90 -0.16 11.95
C GLN A 29 -14.10 0.47 13.10
N ASP A 30 -13.35 -0.34 13.86
CA ASP A 30 -12.75 0.09 15.13
C ASP A 30 -11.22 0.26 15.06
N TYR A 31 -10.65 0.41 13.86
CA TYR A 31 -9.22 0.59 13.70
C TYR A 31 -8.83 2.08 13.69
N THR A 32 -8.09 2.49 14.71
CA THR A 32 -7.51 3.83 14.82
C THR A 32 -5.98 3.73 14.85
N PRO A 33 -5.28 4.16 13.78
CA PRO A 33 -3.82 4.18 13.75
C PRO A 33 -3.21 4.89 14.95
N ARG A 34 -2.17 4.31 15.56
CA ARG A 34 -1.55 4.87 16.77
C ARG A 34 -0.09 5.26 16.55
N PHE A 35 0.30 6.44 17.01
CA PHE A 35 1.72 6.80 17.19
C PHE A 35 2.01 7.19 18.63
N TYR A 36 3.29 7.30 18.97
CA TYR A 36 3.72 7.60 20.32
C TYR A 36 4.64 8.81 20.35
N VAL A 37 4.58 9.59 21.42
CA VAL A 37 5.49 10.72 21.70
C VAL A 37 6.11 10.54 23.08
N ALA A 38 7.43 10.74 23.17
CA ALA A 38 8.16 10.75 24.43
C ALA A 38 9.22 11.85 24.43
N ALA A 39 9.74 12.16 25.62
CA ALA A 39 10.95 12.96 25.76
C ALA A 39 12.13 12.24 25.08
N ARG A 40 12.90 12.95 24.26
CA ARG A 40 14.10 12.41 23.62
C ARG A 40 15.16 12.04 24.66
N ASP A 41 15.30 12.88 25.68
CA ASP A 41 16.11 12.64 26.86
C ASP A 41 15.18 12.27 28.03
N PRO A 42 15.25 11.04 28.59
CA PRO A 42 14.42 10.63 29.72
C PRO A 42 14.63 11.51 30.96
N ASP A 43 15.84 12.04 31.14
CA ASP A 43 16.23 12.80 32.33
C ASP A 43 15.79 14.27 32.25
N ALA A 44 15.27 14.73 31.10
CA ALA A 44 14.82 16.10 30.90
C ALA A 44 13.55 16.45 31.68
N GLY A 45 12.80 15.45 32.18
CA GLY A 45 11.60 15.67 33.00
C GLY A 45 10.49 16.44 32.28
N LEU A 46 10.39 16.30 30.96
CA LEU A 46 9.39 17.00 30.15
C LEU A 46 7.98 16.53 30.51
N ASP A 47 7.11 17.48 30.83
CA ASP A 47 5.70 17.23 31.03
C ASP A 47 4.97 17.16 29.69
N LEU A 48 4.34 16.01 29.39
CA LEU A 48 3.57 15.79 28.16
C LEU A 48 2.10 16.21 28.30
N THR A 49 1.65 16.67 29.47
CA THR A 49 0.24 17.04 29.73
C THR A 49 -0.23 18.19 28.84
N THR A 50 0.63 19.18 28.58
CA THR A 50 0.32 20.27 27.64
C THR A 50 0.16 19.75 26.21
N LEU A 51 1.09 18.89 25.76
CA LEU A 51 0.99 18.25 24.45
C LEU A 51 -0.27 17.39 24.33
N GLN A 52 -0.61 16.64 25.37
CA GLN A 52 -1.83 15.85 25.44
C GLN A 52 -3.07 16.73 25.24
N SER A 53 -3.16 17.84 25.98
CA SER A 53 -4.27 18.79 25.89
C SER A 53 -4.42 19.42 24.49
N VAL A 54 -3.30 19.61 23.77
CA VAL A 54 -3.31 20.07 22.37
C VAL A 54 -3.88 19.00 21.45
N TYR A 55 -3.46 17.74 21.60
CA TYR A 55 -3.96 16.65 20.79
C TYR A 55 -5.43 16.32 21.07
N ASP A 56 -5.88 16.40 22.33
CA ASP A 56 -7.28 16.16 22.71
C ASP A 56 -8.27 17.13 22.03
N GLN A 57 -7.79 18.31 21.60
CA GLN A 57 -8.60 19.30 20.89
C GLN A 57 -8.49 19.19 19.37
N HIS A 58 -7.64 18.30 18.87
CA HIS A 58 -7.36 18.20 17.44
C HIS A 58 -8.42 17.34 16.73
N PRO A 59 -9.03 17.81 15.62
CA PRO A 59 -10.13 17.10 14.96
C PRO A 59 -9.74 15.73 14.38
N ASP A 60 -8.47 15.55 14.00
CA ASP A 60 -7.95 14.27 13.49
C ASP A 60 -7.48 13.30 14.58
N VAL A 61 -7.58 13.66 15.87
CA VAL A 61 -7.19 12.80 17.00
C VAL A 61 -8.46 12.19 17.59
N VAL A 62 -8.47 10.87 17.74
CA VAL A 62 -9.59 10.12 18.33
C VAL A 62 -9.46 10.06 19.85
N ALA A 63 -8.25 9.75 20.33
CA ALA A 63 -7.96 9.63 21.75
C ALA A 63 -6.47 9.85 22.02
N THR A 64 -6.17 10.25 23.25
CA THR A 64 -4.81 10.26 23.78
C THR A 64 -4.76 9.50 25.10
N GLU A 65 -3.61 8.90 25.38
CA GLU A 65 -3.42 8.11 26.60
C GLU A 65 -1.96 8.12 27.02
N MET A 66 -1.69 8.35 28.31
CA MET A 66 -0.35 8.11 28.87
C MET A 66 -0.18 6.62 29.15
N VAL A 67 0.79 5.99 28.48
CA VAL A 67 1.06 4.55 28.58
C VAL A 67 2.53 4.28 28.86
N THR A 68 2.81 3.12 29.47
CA THR A 68 4.19 2.66 29.67
C THR A 68 4.68 1.92 28.43
N ARG A 69 5.82 2.37 27.87
CA ARG A 69 6.49 1.74 26.72
C ARG A 69 8.00 1.80 26.87
N ARG A 70 8.69 0.98 26.07
CA ARG A 70 10.15 0.99 25.91
C ARG A 70 10.50 1.59 24.54
N PRO A 71 10.86 2.88 24.42
CA PRO A 71 10.96 3.54 23.11
C PRO A 71 12.24 3.19 22.34
N GLY A 72 13.20 2.53 22.97
CA GLY A 72 14.42 2.09 22.32
C GLY A 72 15.12 0.99 23.09
N PHE A 73 15.99 0.26 22.39
CA PHE A 73 16.72 -0.89 22.96
C PHE A 73 17.54 -0.55 24.21
N ARG A 74 18.10 0.67 24.28
CA ARG A 74 18.89 1.16 25.42
C ARG A 74 18.10 1.95 26.46
N ARG A 75 16.78 2.07 26.29
CA ARG A 75 15.90 2.73 27.25
C ARG A 75 15.14 1.68 28.04
N ASP A 76 14.81 2.01 29.27
CA ASP A 76 13.88 1.23 30.09
C ASP A 76 12.44 1.60 29.76
N GLU A 77 11.50 1.02 30.49
CA GLU A 77 10.10 1.41 30.43
C GLU A 77 9.90 2.83 30.97
N GLU A 78 9.18 3.65 30.22
CA GLU A 78 8.90 5.04 30.56
C GLU A 78 7.49 5.43 30.12
N ALA A 79 6.99 6.53 30.69
CA ALA A 79 5.70 7.09 30.32
C ALA A 79 5.81 7.78 28.95
N VAL A 80 4.97 7.36 28.01
CA VAL A 80 4.86 7.94 26.67
C VAL A 80 3.41 8.33 26.40
N LEU A 81 3.22 9.36 25.59
CA LEU A 81 1.90 9.76 25.11
C LEU A 81 1.55 8.93 23.86
N ALA A 82 0.57 8.05 23.97
CA ALA A 82 -0.09 7.42 22.83
C ALA A 82 -1.12 8.38 22.23
N VAL A 83 -1.16 8.44 20.90
CA VAL A 83 -2.10 9.27 20.15
C VAL A 83 -2.77 8.40 19.09
N ASP A 84 -4.07 8.18 19.26
CA ASP A 84 -4.93 7.51 18.29
C ASP A 84 -5.47 8.51 17.28
N VAL A 85 -5.41 8.14 16.01
CA VAL A 85 -5.64 9.04 14.90
C VAL A 85 -6.82 8.57 14.08
N ALA A 86 -7.63 9.51 13.58
CA ALA A 86 -8.83 9.21 12.80
C ALA A 86 -8.52 8.58 11.43
N HIS A 87 -7.32 8.84 10.88
CA HIS A 87 -6.92 8.30 9.58
C HIS A 87 -5.40 8.12 9.50
N ILE A 88 -4.96 7.09 8.77
CA ILE A 88 -3.53 6.72 8.70
C ILE A 88 -2.65 7.81 8.12
N ASP A 89 -3.16 8.55 7.13
CA ASP A 89 -2.45 9.68 6.51
C ASP A 89 -2.27 10.89 7.43
N ARG A 90 -2.99 10.93 8.56
CA ARG A 90 -2.86 12.01 9.55
C ARG A 90 -1.74 11.74 10.55
N VAL A 91 -1.25 10.50 10.66
CA VAL A 91 -0.18 10.13 11.61
C VAL A 91 1.08 10.97 11.41
N THR A 92 1.61 11.05 10.18
CA THR A 92 2.84 11.80 9.91
C THR A 92 2.68 13.32 10.09
N PRO A 93 1.62 13.97 9.55
CA PRO A 93 1.34 15.38 9.83
C PRO A 93 1.23 15.71 11.33
N LEU A 94 0.46 14.92 12.09
CA LEU A 94 0.29 15.13 13.54
C LEU A 94 1.58 14.94 14.33
N ALA A 95 2.37 13.91 13.99
CA ALA A 95 3.66 13.70 14.63
C ALA A 95 4.66 14.83 14.34
N ARG A 96 4.54 15.50 13.17
CA ARG A 96 5.35 16.69 12.86
C ARG A 96 4.89 17.92 13.63
N GLN A 97 3.59 18.06 13.90
CA GLN A 97 3.03 19.17 14.66
C GLN A 97 3.58 19.24 16.10
N ALA A 98 3.92 18.10 16.71
CA ALA A 98 4.60 18.08 18.01
C ALA A 98 5.87 18.95 18.05
N ARG A 99 6.58 19.09 16.91
CA ARG A 99 7.82 19.87 16.79
C ARG A 99 7.59 21.37 16.56
N GLN A 100 6.34 21.81 16.47
CA GLN A 100 5.96 23.20 16.17
C GLN A 100 5.46 23.95 17.42
N LEU A 101 5.31 23.25 18.55
CA LEU A 101 4.87 23.86 19.80
C LEU A 101 6.04 24.59 20.47
N SER A 102 5.83 25.86 20.82
CA SER A 102 6.85 26.71 21.46
C SER A 102 7.36 26.16 22.79
N ASP A 103 6.50 25.41 23.49
CA ASP A 103 6.80 24.84 24.80
C ASP A 103 7.78 23.66 24.71
N TYR A 104 8.02 23.13 23.50
CA TYR A 104 8.95 22.03 23.24
C TYR A 104 9.96 22.43 22.16
N PRO A 105 11.17 22.84 22.54
CA PRO A 105 12.27 23.06 21.61
C PRO A 105 12.47 21.91 20.62
N VAL A 106 12.89 22.26 19.40
CA VAL A 106 13.16 21.26 18.36
C VAL A 106 14.27 20.32 18.84
N GLY A 107 13.90 19.05 19.02
CA GLY A 107 14.82 18.00 19.50
C GLY A 107 14.39 17.38 20.82
N ASP A 108 13.55 18.06 21.61
CA ASP A 108 13.17 17.62 22.95
C ASP A 108 12.18 16.45 22.92
N LEU A 109 11.41 16.34 21.84
CA LEU A 109 10.47 15.25 21.62
C LEU A 109 10.99 14.25 20.58
N ALA A 110 10.64 12.99 20.80
CA ALA A 110 10.78 11.90 19.85
C ALA A 110 9.40 11.28 19.60
N CYS A 111 9.07 11.11 18.31
CA CYS A 111 7.85 10.43 17.89
C CYS A 111 8.21 9.05 17.33
N PHE A 112 7.44 8.02 17.67
CA PHE A 112 7.68 6.63 17.31
C PHE A 112 6.48 6.05 16.57
N ASN A 113 6.71 4.98 15.81
CA ASN A 113 5.69 4.34 14.97
C ASN A 113 5.00 5.35 14.05
N VAL A 114 5.76 6.26 13.43
CA VAL A 114 5.21 7.31 12.56
C VAL A 114 5.24 6.87 11.09
N ASP A 115 6.29 6.15 10.72
CA ASP A 115 6.73 5.88 9.34
C ASP A 115 6.49 4.44 8.88
N PHE A 116 5.66 3.69 9.60
CA PHE A 116 5.20 2.37 9.14
C PHE A 116 4.37 2.50 7.86
N SER A 117 4.57 1.57 6.93
CA SER A 117 3.67 1.41 5.79
C SER A 117 2.28 0.99 6.28
N ARG A 118 1.26 1.27 5.46
CA ARG A 118 -0.15 1.24 5.87
C ARG A 118 -0.59 -0.13 6.41
N GLU A 119 -0.34 -1.17 5.64
CA GLU A 119 -0.76 -2.54 5.92
C GLU A 119 0.14 -3.18 6.99
N PHE A 120 1.43 -2.84 7.00
CA PHE A 120 2.36 -3.28 8.05
C PHE A 120 1.96 -2.73 9.41
N ARG A 121 1.60 -1.44 9.47
CA ARG A 121 1.07 -0.80 10.68
C ARG A 121 -0.14 -1.57 11.17
N TYR A 122 -1.12 -1.80 10.29
CA TYR A 122 -2.36 -2.50 10.64
C TYR A 122 -2.04 -3.85 11.29
N CYS A 123 -1.23 -4.68 10.63
CA CYS A 123 -0.85 -6.00 11.13
C CYS A 123 -0.16 -5.92 12.50
N LEU A 124 0.77 -4.96 12.67
CA LEU A 124 1.51 -4.80 13.91
C LEU A 124 0.61 -4.35 15.07
N GLU A 125 -0.28 -3.39 14.84
CA GLU A 125 -1.14 -2.80 15.86
C GLU A 125 -2.29 -3.75 16.25
N THR A 126 -2.79 -4.55 15.32
CA THR A 126 -3.89 -5.50 15.55
C THR A 126 -3.42 -6.92 15.87
N GLY A 127 -2.11 -7.19 15.78
CA GLY A 127 -1.55 -8.54 15.96
C GLY A 127 -1.95 -9.54 14.87
N VAL A 128 -2.42 -9.05 13.72
CA VAL A 128 -2.79 -9.87 12.57
C VAL A 128 -1.54 -10.39 11.87
N ASN A 129 -1.49 -11.69 11.60
CA ASN A 129 -0.44 -12.30 10.79
C ASN A 129 -0.83 -12.26 9.31
N PRO A 130 -0.09 -11.53 8.45
CA PRO A 130 -0.43 -11.39 7.03
C PRO A 130 0.00 -12.58 6.16
N THR A 131 0.44 -13.69 6.76
CA THR A 131 0.83 -14.89 6.01
C THR A 131 -0.42 -15.61 5.49
N PRO A 132 -0.59 -15.75 4.17
CA PRO A 132 -1.74 -16.48 3.62
C PRO A 132 -1.78 -17.92 4.13
N ALA A 133 -2.96 -18.38 4.52
CA ALA A 133 -3.17 -19.75 5.02
C ALA A 133 -3.32 -20.79 3.90
N SER A 134 -3.56 -20.33 2.66
CA SER A 134 -3.74 -21.14 1.47
C SER A 134 -2.94 -20.56 0.30
N GLU A 135 -2.79 -21.35 -0.76
CA GLU A 135 -2.27 -20.83 -2.03
C GLU A 135 -3.25 -19.78 -2.59
N LEU A 136 -2.70 -18.70 -3.13
CA LEU A 136 -3.44 -17.60 -3.73
C LEU A 136 -3.51 -17.77 -5.24
N SER A 137 -4.67 -17.50 -5.83
CA SER A 137 -4.81 -17.51 -7.29
C SER A 137 -4.14 -16.27 -7.91
N THR A 138 -3.58 -16.43 -9.10
CA THR A 138 -2.82 -15.34 -9.75
C THR A 138 -3.30 -15.13 -11.17
N LEU A 139 -3.45 -13.86 -11.58
CA LEU A 139 -3.62 -13.48 -12.98
C LEU A 139 -2.44 -12.61 -13.41
N ARG A 140 -1.81 -12.98 -14.53
CA ARG A 140 -0.69 -12.24 -15.09
C ARG A 140 -1.17 -11.27 -16.17
N LEU A 141 -0.82 -10.00 -16.01
CA LEU A 141 -0.98 -8.96 -17.00
C LEU A 141 0.39 -8.51 -17.47
N SER A 142 0.63 -8.52 -18.77
CA SER A 142 1.95 -8.19 -19.31
C SER A 142 1.87 -7.43 -20.61
N VAL A 143 2.56 -6.29 -20.65
CA VAL A 143 2.70 -5.47 -21.86
C VAL A 143 4.10 -5.66 -22.46
N PRO A 144 4.23 -5.74 -23.79
CA PRO A 144 5.53 -5.71 -24.46
C PRO A 144 6.33 -4.46 -24.07
N VAL A 145 7.67 -4.55 -24.15
CA VAL A 145 8.54 -3.40 -23.85
C VAL A 145 8.24 -2.20 -24.76
N THR A 146 7.84 -2.45 -26.00
CA THR A 146 7.43 -1.43 -26.97
C THR A 146 6.16 -0.68 -26.58
N GLU A 147 5.36 -1.24 -25.69
CA GLU A 147 4.11 -0.64 -25.18
C GLU A 147 4.29 0.02 -23.80
N THR A 148 5.42 -0.22 -23.10
CA THR A 148 5.59 0.19 -21.69
C THR A 148 5.49 1.71 -21.48
N SER A 149 5.82 2.51 -22.50
CA SER A 149 5.80 3.97 -22.43
C SER A 149 4.66 4.61 -23.21
N ASN A 150 3.70 3.81 -23.68
CA ASN A 150 2.56 4.29 -24.44
C ASN A 150 1.41 4.61 -23.48
N ASP A 151 0.70 5.70 -23.78
CA ASP A 151 -0.51 6.10 -23.04
C ASP A 151 -1.71 5.20 -23.41
N VAL A 152 -1.60 4.42 -24.49
CA VAL A 152 -2.61 3.47 -24.96
C VAL A 152 -1.90 2.20 -25.42
N TYR A 153 -2.37 1.05 -24.95
CA TYR A 153 -1.85 -0.24 -25.39
C TYR A 153 -2.56 -0.71 -26.67
N GLY A 154 -1.78 -1.09 -27.68
CA GLY A 154 -2.30 -1.85 -28.84
C GLY A 154 -2.22 -3.37 -28.65
N LYS A 155 -1.51 -3.81 -27.60
CA LYS A 155 -1.22 -5.22 -27.35
C LYS A 155 -0.98 -5.49 -25.86
N LEU A 156 -1.66 -6.50 -25.32
CA LEU A 156 -1.52 -6.92 -23.93
C LEU A 156 -1.65 -8.45 -23.82
N THR A 157 -0.86 -9.07 -22.94
CA THR A 157 -0.96 -10.49 -22.61
C THR A 157 -1.72 -10.67 -21.30
N VAL A 158 -2.83 -11.39 -21.34
CA VAL A 158 -3.71 -11.72 -20.21
C VAL A 158 -3.65 -13.22 -19.98
N ALA A 159 -3.28 -13.67 -18.77
CA ALA A 159 -3.17 -15.10 -18.44
C ALA A 159 -2.27 -15.95 -19.37
N GLY A 160 -1.43 -15.32 -20.20
CA GLY A 160 -0.59 -15.98 -21.21
C GLY A 160 -1.10 -15.82 -22.64
N ASP A 161 -2.36 -15.44 -22.82
CA ASP A 161 -2.97 -15.19 -24.12
C ASP A 161 -2.77 -13.73 -24.55
N THR A 162 -2.26 -13.56 -25.76
CA THR A 162 -1.97 -12.25 -26.32
C THR A 162 -3.18 -11.69 -27.05
N VAL A 163 -3.66 -10.54 -26.59
CA VAL A 163 -4.72 -9.75 -27.22
C VAL A 163 -4.05 -8.61 -27.99
N THR A 164 -4.51 -8.35 -29.21
CA THR A 164 -4.05 -7.25 -30.06
C THR A 164 -5.28 -6.66 -30.73
N GLY A 165 -5.50 -5.36 -30.60
CA GLY A 165 -6.74 -4.74 -31.06
C GLY A 165 -6.92 -3.32 -30.54
N SER A 166 -8.17 -2.88 -30.52
CA SER A 166 -8.57 -1.60 -29.94
C SER A 166 -8.42 -1.63 -28.40
N PRO A 167 -8.42 -0.46 -27.73
CA PRO A 167 -8.42 -0.42 -26.27
C PRO A 167 -9.63 -1.18 -25.69
N THR A 168 -10.80 -1.03 -26.30
CA THR A 168 -12.01 -1.78 -25.94
C THR A 168 -11.81 -3.31 -26.00
N ASP A 169 -11.13 -3.84 -27.04
CA ASP A 169 -10.85 -5.29 -27.13
C ASP A 169 -9.95 -5.76 -25.98
N ILE A 170 -8.94 -4.95 -25.61
CA ILE A 170 -8.01 -5.26 -24.52
C ILE A 170 -8.74 -5.20 -23.17
N LEU A 171 -9.52 -4.15 -22.91
CA LEU A 171 -10.30 -3.99 -21.67
C LEU A 171 -11.30 -5.12 -21.50
N THR A 172 -12.01 -5.50 -22.57
CA THR A 172 -12.94 -6.64 -22.57
C THR A 172 -12.23 -7.94 -22.23
N ALA A 173 -11.05 -8.18 -22.80
CA ALA A 173 -10.29 -9.39 -22.50
C ALA A 173 -9.74 -9.42 -21.06
N VAL A 174 -9.32 -8.28 -20.52
CA VAL A 174 -8.89 -8.17 -19.12
C VAL A 174 -10.07 -8.42 -18.19
N GLN A 175 -11.20 -7.74 -18.39
CA GLN A 175 -12.40 -7.91 -17.57
C GLN A 175 -12.91 -9.35 -17.63
N GLY A 176 -13.01 -9.93 -18.83
CA GLY A 176 -13.43 -11.32 -19.00
C GLY A 176 -12.53 -12.33 -18.28
N ALA A 177 -11.21 -12.09 -18.22
CA ALA A 177 -10.29 -12.94 -17.47
C ALA A 177 -10.43 -12.74 -15.94
N LEU A 178 -10.70 -11.52 -15.48
CA LEU A 178 -10.99 -11.25 -14.07
C LEU A 178 -12.27 -11.94 -13.63
N ASP A 179 -13.34 -11.82 -14.42
CA ASP A 179 -14.65 -12.41 -14.11
C ASP A 179 -14.59 -13.95 -14.12
N ALA A 180 -13.81 -14.53 -15.04
CA ALA A 180 -13.68 -15.98 -15.17
C ALA A 180 -12.80 -16.62 -14.08
N HIS A 181 -11.79 -15.91 -13.58
CA HIS A 181 -10.79 -16.49 -12.68
C HIS A 181 -10.79 -15.94 -11.26
N ASP A 182 -11.39 -14.76 -11.05
CA ASP A 182 -11.36 -13.97 -9.81
C ASP A 182 -10.03 -14.09 -9.03
N PRO A 183 -8.92 -13.56 -9.57
CA PRO A 183 -7.58 -13.78 -9.01
C PRO A 183 -7.33 -13.01 -7.70
N ASP A 184 -6.71 -13.64 -6.71
CA ASP A 184 -6.27 -12.96 -5.49
C ASP A 184 -5.11 -12.00 -5.73
N VAL A 185 -4.25 -12.33 -6.70
CA VAL A 185 -3.03 -11.58 -7.00
C VAL A 185 -2.97 -11.18 -8.48
N LEU A 186 -2.78 -9.90 -8.73
CA LEU A 186 -2.41 -9.37 -10.04
C LEU A 186 -0.89 -9.30 -10.19
N VAL A 187 -0.36 -10.06 -11.14
CA VAL A 187 1.08 -10.06 -11.47
C VAL A 187 1.29 -9.21 -12.72
N CYS A 188 1.71 -7.96 -12.51
CA CYS A 188 1.81 -6.96 -13.57
C CYS A 188 3.26 -6.77 -14.02
N SER A 189 3.55 -6.79 -15.32
CA SER A 189 4.92 -6.60 -15.83
C SER A 189 5.50 -5.20 -15.61
N THR A 190 4.65 -4.23 -15.29
CA THR A 190 5.02 -2.83 -14.98
C THR A 190 3.92 -2.21 -14.10
N SER A 191 4.28 -1.16 -13.34
CA SER A 191 3.33 -0.38 -12.53
C SER A 191 2.28 0.33 -13.36
N GLU A 192 2.64 0.73 -14.57
CA GLU A 192 1.78 1.55 -15.45
C GLU A 192 0.55 0.80 -15.97
N ILE A 193 0.51 -0.55 -15.90
CA ILE A 193 -0.65 -1.31 -16.41
C ILE A 193 -1.94 -0.87 -15.73
N VAL A 194 -1.92 -0.67 -14.40
CA VAL A 194 -3.11 -0.30 -13.64
C VAL A 194 -3.66 1.06 -14.10
N PRO A 195 -2.92 2.18 -13.99
CA PRO A 195 -3.43 3.48 -14.42
C PRO A 195 -3.75 3.52 -15.92
N THR A 196 -2.91 2.94 -16.79
CA THR A 196 -3.15 3.00 -18.25
C THR A 196 -4.44 2.28 -18.66
N LEU A 197 -4.80 1.15 -18.02
CA LEU A 197 -6.07 0.49 -18.32
C LEU A 197 -7.29 1.34 -17.92
N TYR A 198 -7.24 2.02 -16.77
CA TYR A 198 -8.32 2.94 -16.36
C TYR A 198 -8.39 4.19 -17.26
N GLU A 199 -7.24 4.73 -17.68
CA GLU A 199 -7.17 5.83 -18.64
C GLU A 199 -7.76 5.43 -20.00
N MET A 200 -7.45 4.22 -20.49
CA MET A 200 -8.04 3.65 -21.70
C MET A 200 -9.56 3.49 -21.56
N ALA A 201 -10.05 2.96 -20.44
CA ALA A 201 -11.48 2.79 -20.19
C ALA A 201 -12.21 4.13 -20.19
N THR A 202 -11.64 5.14 -19.53
CA THR A 202 -12.19 6.50 -19.51
C THR A 202 -12.22 7.13 -20.91
N ALA A 203 -11.14 6.97 -21.69
CA ALA A 203 -11.03 7.56 -23.02
C ALA A 203 -12.00 6.95 -24.04
N ASP A 204 -12.25 5.63 -23.94
CA ASP A 204 -13.14 4.90 -24.84
C ASP A 204 -14.60 4.81 -24.33
N GLY A 205 -14.89 5.33 -23.13
CA GLY A 205 -16.24 5.31 -22.54
C GLY A 205 -16.70 3.92 -22.08
N VAL A 206 -15.78 3.12 -21.55
CA VAL A 206 -16.07 1.80 -20.98
C VAL A 206 -16.36 1.95 -19.48
N ASP A 207 -17.64 2.07 -19.13
CA ASP A 207 -18.06 2.39 -17.76
C ASP A 207 -17.96 1.20 -16.76
N ASP A 208 -18.04 -0.04 -17.25
CA ASP A 208 -18.07 -1.26 -16.40
C ASP A 208 -16.68 -1.90 -16.20
N PHE A 209 -15.59 -1.19 -16.50
CA PHE A 209 -14.24 -1.73 -16.33
C PHE A 209 -13.73 -1.50 -14.89
N SER A 210 -13.39 -2.56 -14.17
CA SER A 210 -12.70 -2.43 -12.88
C SER A 210 -11.78 -3.61 -12.59
N LEU A 211 -10.57 -3.29 -12.12
CA LEU A 211 -9.64 -4.27 -11.57
C LEU A 211 -9.98 -4.64 -10.11
N SER A 212 -10.74 -3.78 -9.44
CA SER A 212 -11.08 -3.89 -8.02
C SER A 212 -12.14 -4.96 -7.78
N ARG A 213 -12.09 -5.61 -6.60
CA ARG A 213 -13.22 -6.39 -6.08
C ARG A 213 -14.21 -5.53 -5.29
N TRP A 214 -13.82 -4.32 -4.90
CA TRP A 214 -14.67 -3.43 -4.12
C TRP A 214 -15.43 -2.46 -5.03
N PRO A 215 -16.76 -2.32 -4.85
CA PRO A 215 -17.56 -1.42 -5.68
C PRO A 215 -17.15 0.03 -5.48
N ASP A 216 -17.36 0.83 -6.53
CA ASP A 216 -17.17 2.29 -6.55
C ASP A 216 -15.74 2.79 -6.27
N ILE A 217 -14.76 1.88 -6.16
CA ILE A 217 -13.35 2.22 -5.94
C ILE A 217 -12.49 1.42 -6.91
N ASP A 218 -11.90 2.12 -7.87
CA ASP A 218 -11.08 1.56 -8.94
C ASP A 218 -9.69 1.11 -8.47
N PHE A 219 -8.89 2.07 -8.02
CA PHE A 219 -7.54 1.86 -7.50
C PHE A 219 -7.10 3.10 -6.72
N GLN A 220 -6.06 2.96 -5.90
CA GLN A 220 -5.48 4.08 -5.14
C GLN A 220 -3.98 4.17 -5.41
N GLN A 221 -3.45 5.37 -5.61
CA GLN A 221 -2.00 5.57 -5.73
C GLN A 221 -1.38 5.72 -4.33
N LEU A 222 -0.65 4.69 -3.89
CA LEU A 222 0.02 4.68 -2.59
C LEU A 222 1.33 5.48 -2.59
N ALA A 223 2.03 5.49 -3.72
CA ALA A 223 3.26 6.26 -3.88
C ALA A 223 3.49 6.63 -5.35
N SER A 224 3.97 7.85 -5.59
CA SER A 224 4.43 8.25 -6.91
C SER A 224 5.80 7.64 -7.23
N ARG A 225 6.16 7.64 -8.53
CA ARG A 225 7.50 7.26 -8.98
C ARG A 225 8.55 8.13 -8.31
N SER A 226 9.65 7.53 -7.88
CA SER A 226 10.76 8.27 -7.25
C SER A 226 12.11 7.79 -7.74
N THR A 227 13.09 8.68 -7.68
CA THR A 227 14.49 8.37 -7.96
C THR A 227 15.26 8.47 -6.66
N TYR A 228 16.07 7.46 -6.34
CA TYR A 228 16.86 7.43 -5.12
C TYR A 228 18.31 7.11 -5.43
N SER A 229 19.22 7.61 -4.60
CA SER A 229 20.65 7.32 -4.70
C SER A 229 21.07 6.51 -3.49
N SER A 230 21.61 5.31 -3.71
CA SER A 230 22.11 4.45 -2.63
C SER A 230 23.46 3.87 -3.04
N TYR A 231 24.47 4.03 -2.17
CA TYR A 231 25.85 3.57 -2.40
C TYR A 231 26.42 3.96 -3.78
N GLY A 232 26.18 5.21 -4.22
CA GLY A 232 26.66 5.72 -5.51
C GLY A 232 25.90 5.20 -6.74
N ARG A 233 24.81 4.44 -6.57
CA ARG A 233 23.92 4.02 -7.65
C ARG A 233 22.61 4.79 -7.60
N VAL A 234 22.17 5.27 -8.76
CA VAL A 234 20.83 5.84 -8.93
C VAL A 234 19.86 4.71 -9.26
N GLY A 235 18.85 4.52 -8.42
CA GLY A 235 17.75 3.61 -8.64
C GLY A 235 16.45 4.38 -8.90
N HIS A 236 15.54 3.75 -9.63
CA HIS A 236 14.20 4.27 -9.86
C HIS A 236 13.20 3.32 -9.20
N SER A 237 12.35 3.87 -8.35
CA SER A 237 11.21 3.17 -7.77
C SER A 237 9.98 3.49 -8.61
N PRO A 238 9.27 2.48 -9.14
CA PRO A 238 8.01 2.71 -9.82
C PRO A 238 6.96 3.26 -8.85
N ALA A 239 5.89 3.82 -9.41
CA ALA A 239 4.70 4.14 -8.62
C ALA A 239 4.12 2.85 -8.01
N ARG A 240 3.46 3.00 -6.86
CA ARG A 240 2.77 1.90 -6.17
C ARG A 240 1.28 2.19 -6.14
N TYR A 241 0.51 1.16 -6.42
CA TYR A 241 -0.94 1.22 -6.49
C TYR A 241 -1.54 0.15 -5.59
N ASN A 242 -2.72 0.46 -5.06
CA ASN A 242 -3.62 -0.48 -4.44
C ASN A 242 -4.80 -0.75 -5.37
N VAL A 243 -5.24 -2.00 -5.47
CA VAL A 243 -6.47 -2.40 -6.17
C VAL A 243 -7.28 -3.18 -5.14
N PRO A 244 -8.37 -2.60 -4.59
CA PRO A 244 -9.04 -3.19 -3.46
C PRO A 244 -9.44 -4.66 -3.70
N GLY A 245 -9.12 -5.50 -2.73
CA GLY A 245 -9.37 -6.94 -2.74
C GLY A 245 -8.43 -7.75 -3.63
N ARG A 246 -7.39 -7.15 -4.22
CA ARG A 246 -6.34 -7.87 -4.95
C ARG A 246 -4.95 -7.40 -4.52
N ALA A 247 -4.07 -8.34 -4.22
CA ALA A 247 -2.66 -8.03 -4.02
C ALA A 247 -2.01 -7.76 -5.39
N ILE A 248 -1.12 -6.77 -5.48
CA ILE A 248 -0.41 -6.45 -6.72
C ILE A 248 1.08 -6.74 -6.56
N ILE A 249 1.63 -7.49 -7.51
CA ILE A 249 3.06 -7.79 -7.57
C ILE A 249 3.64 -7.33 -8.90
N PHE A 250 4.71 -6.56 -8.81
CA PHE A 250 5.54 -6.16 -9.95
C PHE A 250 6.85 -6.94 -9.91
N PRO A 251 6.92 -8.14 -10.53
CA PRO A 251 8.15 -8.91 -10.52
C PRO A 251 9.27 -8.12 -11.21
N PRO A 252 10.50 -8.17 -10.69
CA PRO A 252 11.63 -7.54 -11.36
C PRO A 252 11.74 -8.12 -12.77
N ARG A 253 11.95 -7.25 -13.76
CA ARG A 253 12.17 -7.68 -15.15
C ARG A 253 13.35 -8.65 -15.15
N ARG A 254 13.09 -9.94 -15.35
CA ARG A 254 14.17 -10.89 -15.60
C ARG A 254 14.85 -10.42 -16.90
N PRO A 255 16.17 -10.19 -16.92
CA PRO A 255 16.86 -9.99 -18.19
C PRO A 255 16.54 -11.22 -19.05
N HIS A 256 16.15 -11.00 -20.31
CA HIS A 256 15.94 -12.09 -21.25
C HIS A 256 17.24 -12.91 -21.32
N CYS A 257 17.27 -14.04 -20.62
CA CYS A 257 18.27 -15.05 -20.84
C CYS A 257 17.91 -15.65 -22.20
N SER A 258 18.59 -15.19 -23.24
CA SER A 258 18.54 -15.79 -24.56
C SER A 258 18.95 -17.26 -24.41
N GLN A 259 17.98 -18.16 -24.50
CA GLN A 259 18.26 -19.53 -24.89
C GLN A 259 18.75 -19.50 -26.34
N GLN A 260 20.03 -19.20 -26.54
CA GLN A 260 20.71 -19.39 -27.80
C GLN A 260 21.36 -20.78 -27.80
N LYS A 261 20.67 -21.69 -28.49
CA LYS A 261 21.17 -22.85 -29.24
C LYS A 261 22.01 -23.90 -28.48
N ARG A 262 21.33 -24.97 -28.07
CA ARG A 262 21.87 -26.33 -28.22
C ARG A 262 21.72 -26.77 -29.68
N SER A 263 22.80 -26.74 -30.45
CA SER A 263 23.04 -27.63 -31.60
C SER A 263 24.39 -27.33 -32.26
N ALA A 264 25.42 -28.03 -31.81
CA ALA A 264 26.58 -28.45 -32.61
C ALA A 264 27.41 -29.43 -31.77
N PHE A 265 27.03 -30.71 -31.80
CA PHE A 265 28.01 -31.78 -31.64
C PHE A 265 28.62 -31.98 -33.03
N ALA A 266 29.94 -31.86 -33.11
CA ALA A 266 30.77 -32.48 -34.13
C ALA A 266 31.03 -33.94 -33.75
#